data_AF-A0A6B2V5D5-F1
#
_entry.id   AF-A0A6B2V5D5-F1
#
_cell.length_a   1.000
_cell.length_b   1.000
_cell.length_c   1.000
_cell.angle_alpha   90.00
_cell.angle_beta   90.00
_cell.angle_gamma   90.00
#
_symmetry.space_group_name_H-M   'P 1'
#
loop_
_entity.id
_entity.type
_entity.pdbx_description
1 polymer ?
#
loop_
_entity_poly.entity_id
_entity_poly.type
_entity_poly.pdbx_seq_one_letter_code
_entity_poly.pdbx_strand_id
1 'polypeptide(L)'
;MNGDKRLASEDLVEELRSALDADSGWIPALAGSEGPAGVTTGAALDAVVARLWEFVEAPTTPERVARQLARAAEAADAALVTEGAARYGALGAAYAYVLQARQAANG
;
A
#
# COMPACT_ATOMS: atom_id res chain seq x y z
N MET A 1 -12.49 -27.99 2.52
CA MET A 1 -11.47 -27.48 1.59
C MET A 1 -11.75 -26.00 1.36
N ASN A 2 -11.20 -25.12 2.20
CA ASN A 2 -11.21 -23.67 1.91
C ASN A 2 -9.92 -23.42 1.14
N GLY A 3 -10.02 -23.35 -0.19
CA GLY A 3 -8.88 -23.00 -1.01
C GLY A 3 -8.53 -21.55 -0.71
N ASP A 4 -7.37 -21.32 -0.10
CA ASP A 4 -6.72 -20.01 -0.07
C ASP A 4 -6.61 -19.53 -1.52
N LYS A 5 -7.60 -18.75 -1.96
CA LYS A 5 -7.63 -18.19 -3.30
C LYS A 5 -6.48 -17.20 -3.36
N ARG A 6 -5.41 -17.61 -4.01
CA ARG A 6 -4.27 -16.75 -4.32
C ARG A 6 -4.83 -15.53 -5.07
N LEU A 7 -4.68 -14.35 -4.48
CA LEU A 7 -5.07 -13.09 -5.10
C LEU A 7 -4.38 -12.96 -6.47
N ALA A 8 -5.09 -12.43 -7.47
CA ALA A 8 -4.49 -12.04 -8.72
C ALA A 8 -3.69 -10.73 -8.55
N SER A 9 -2.86 -10.39 -9.54
CA SER A 9 -2.11 -9.11 -9.52
C SER A 9 -3.03 -7.90 -9.42
N GLU A 10 -4.18 -7.92 -10.09
CA GLU A 10 -5.17 -6.85 -10.02
C GLU A 10 -5.78 -6.75 -8.61
N ASP A 11 -6.15 -7.88 -8.00
CA ASP A 11 -6.64 -7.90 -6.62
C ASP A 11 -5.61 -7.31 -5.65
N LEU A 12 -4.31 -7.60 -5.83
CA LEU A 12 -3.25 -7.01 -5.01
C LEU A 12 -3.16 -5.49 -5.16
N VAL A 13 -3.37 -4.95 -6.38
CA VAL A 13 -3.43 -3.50 -6.60
C VAL A 13 -4.66 -2.91 -5.92
N GLU A 14 -5.81 -3.59 -5.98
CA GLU A 14 -7.02 -3.15 -5.29
C GLU A 14 -6.85 -3.12 -3.77
N GLU A 15 -6.17 -4.11 -3.17
CA GLU A 15 -5.87 -4.12 -1.73
C GLU A 15 -4.95 -2.95 -1.32
N LEU A 16 -3.91 -2.67 -2.13
CA LEU A 16 -3.05 -1.50 -1.91
C LEU A 16 -3.84 -0.20 -2.02
N ARG A 17 -4.73 -0.09 -3.02
CA ARG A 17 -5.60 1.07 -3.21
C ARG A 17 -6.58 1.21 -2.05
N SER A 18 -7.19 0.13 -1.59
CA SER A 18 -8.13 0.13 -0.47
C SER A 18 -7.47 0.58 0.83
N ALA A 19 -6.22 0.18 1.09
CA ALA A 19 -5.47 0.66 2.24
C ALA A 19 -5.24 2.19 2.22
N LEU A 20 -5.13 2.76 1.01
CA LEU A 20 -4.91 4.18 0.76
C LEU A 20 -6.16 4.95 0.39
N ASP A 21 -7.34 4.33 0.37
CA ASP A 21 -8.56 4.97 -0.10
C ASP A 21 -8.84 6.26 0.70
N ALA A 22 -9.16 7.36 0.01
CA ALA A 22 -9.31 8.67 0.64
C ALA A 22 -10.43 8.73 1.68
N ASP A 23 -11.49 7.93 1.49
CA ASP A 23 -12.69 7.98 2.33
C ASP A 23 -12.71 6.87 3.39
N SER A 24 -12.10 5.72 3.10
CA SER A 24 -12.19 4.51 3.93
C SER A 24 -10.85 3.86 4.26
N GLY A 25 -9.75 4.37 3.71
CA GLY A 25 -8.42 3.82 3.86
C GLY A 25 -7.86 4.00 5.27
N TRP A 26 -7.24 2.94 5.78
CA TRP A 26 -6.67 2.97 7.13
C TRP A 26 -5.39 3.83 7.20
N ILE A 27 -4.65 3.97 6.10
CA ILE A 27 -3.42 4.79 6.07
C ILE A 27 -3.75 6.28 6.21
N PRO A 28 -4.66 6.87 5.41
CA PRO A 28 -5.12 8.25 5.64
C PRO A 28 -5.75 8.44 7.02
N ALA A 29 -6.57 7.48 7.48
CA ALA A 29 -7.19 7.55 8.80
C ALA A 29 -6.17 7.57 9.95
N LEU A 30 -5.04 6.89 9.79
CA LEU A 30 -3.94 6.90 10.76
C LEU A 30 -3.24 8.27 10.81
N ALA A 31 -3.01 8.89 9.66
CA ALA A 31 -2.31 10.18 9.58
C ALA A 31 -3.20 11.36 10.02
N GLY A 32 -4.52 11.17 10.05
CA GLY A 32 -5.49 12.19 10.48
C GLY A 32 -5.63 13.34 9.48
N SER A 33 -6.35 14.39 9.87
CA SER A 33 -6.71 15.51 8.98
C SER A 33 -5.54 16.39 8.54
N GLU A 34 -4.39 16.30 9.22
CA GLU A 34 -3.16 17.03 8.87
C GLU A 34 -2.23 16.20 7.98
N GLY A 35 -2.56 14.92 7.72
CA GLY A 35 -1.79 14.04 6.85
C GLY A 35 -2.14 14.16 5.36
N PRO A 36 -1.37 13.47 4.49
CA PRO A 36 -1.71 13.36 3.08
C PRO A 36 -3.11 12.79 2.88
N ALA A 37 -3.79 13.20 1.82
CA ALA A 37 -5.05 12.59 1.42
C ALA A 37 -4.82 11.16 0.92
N GLY A 38 -5.85 10.31 0.88
CA GLY A 38 -5.76 9.03 0.20
C GLY A 38 -5.80 9.14 -1.34
N VAL A 39 -5.85 8.00 -2.01
CA VAL A 39 -6.10 7.89 -3.44
C VAL A 39 -7.59 7.72 -3.72
N THR A 40 -8.03 8.08 -4.93
CA THR A 40 -9.41 7.83 -5.37
C THR A 40 -9.61 6.39 -5.81
N THR A 41 -10.85 5.93 -5.84
CA THR A 41 -11.22 4.66 -6.48
C THR A 41 -10.72 4.63 -7.92
N GLY A 42 -10.16 3.49 -8.35
CA GLY A 42 -9.62 3.32 -9.70
C GLY A 42 -8.24 3.95 -9.93
N ALA A 43 -7.59 4.55 -8.92
CA ALA A 43 -6.25 5.08 -9.05
C ALA A 43 -5.25 4.04 -9.58
N ALA A 44 -4.48 4.42 -10.59
CA ALA A 44 -3.47 3.55 -11.18
C ALA A 44 -2.31 3.28 -10.18
N LEU A 45 -1.52 2.24 -10.46
CA LEU A 45 -0.47 1.78 -9.55
C LEU A 45 0.62 2.83 -9.32
N ASP A 46 0.91 3.67 -10.31
CA ASP A 46 1.84 4.79 -10.19
C ASP A 46 1.35 5.85 -9.20
N ALA A 47 0.05 6.17 -9.22
CA ALA A 47 -0.58 7.05 -8.24
C ALA A 47 -0.55 6.44 -6.82
N VAL A 48 -0.76 5.12 -6.72
CA VAL A 48 -0.63 4.37 -5.45
C VAL A 48 0.80 4.46 -4.90
N VAL A 49 1.82 4.26 -5.75
CA VAL A 49 3.24 4.36 -5.37
C VAL A 49 3.58 5.77 -4.90
N ALA A 50 3.22 6.79 -5.68
CA ALA A 50 3.44 8.18 -5.31
C ALA A 50 2.79 8.50 -3.95
N ARG A 51 1.57 8.01 -3.74
CA ARG A 51 0.88 8.27 -2.48
C ARG A 51 1.49 7.55 -1.29
N LEU A 52 2.00 6.32 -1.46
CA LEU A 52 2.76 5.65 -0.41
C LEU A 52 3.98 6.49 0.02
N TRP A 53 4.72 7.05 -0.93
CA TRP A 53 5.87 7.92 -0.63
C TRP A 53 5.46 9.20 0.12
N GLU A 54 4.36 9.85 -0.27
CA GLU A 54 3.85 11.00 0.49
C GLU A 54 3.57 10.64 1.96
N PHE A 55 2.97 9.47 2.22
CA PHE A 55 2.77 9.00 3.60
C PHE A 55 4.06 8.62 4.33
N VAL A 56 5.08 8.15 3.61
CA VAL A 56 6.41 7.86 4.21
C VAL A 56 7.07 9.14 4.71
N GLU A 57 6.94 10.22 3.94
CA GLU A 57 7.56 11.52 4.24
C GLU A 57 6.74 12.35 5.23
N ALA A 58 5.45 12.04 5.40
CA ALA A 58 4.55 12.78 6.27
C ALA A 58 4.94 12.65 7.76
N PRO A 59 5.16 13.76 8.48
CA PRO A 59 5.43 13.75 9.92
C PRO A 59 4.28 13.17 10.76
N THR A 60 3.06 13.17 10.22
CA THR A 60 1.87 12.60 10.85
C THR A 60 1.84 11.06 10.79
N THR A 61 2.69 10.44 9.97
CA THR A 61 2.83 8.98 9.91
C THR A 61 3.81 8.50 10.98
N PRO A 62 3.42 7.58 11.87
CA PRO A 62 4.34 7.01 12.86
C PRO A 62 5.54 6.35 12.20
N GLU A 63 6.75 6.60 12.70
CA GLU A 63 8.01 6.16 12.07
C GLU A 63 8.06 4.64 11.79
N ARG A 64 7.52 3.83 12.71
CA ARG A 64 7.43 2.37 12.53
C ARG A 64 6.54 1.94 11.37
N VAL A 65 5.48 2.71 11.09
CA VAL A 65 4.57 2.51 9.95
C VAL A 65 5.24 3.02 8.69
N ALA A 66 5.82 4.23 8.72
CA ALA A 66 6.55 4.83 7.59
C ALA A 66 7.64 3.90 7.04
N ARG A 67 8.41 3.22 7.91
CA ARG A 67 9.42 2.24 7.46
C ARG A 67 8.84 1.07 6.65
N GLN A 68 7.64 0.60 7.00
CA GLN A 68 6.99 -0.48 6.25
C GLN A 68 6.32 0.06 4.98
N LEU A 69 5.75 1.26 5.03
CA LEU A 69 5.21 1.92 3.83
C LEU A 69 6.30 2.22 2.79
N ALA A 70 7.52 2.56 3.21
CA ALA A 70 8.64 2.75 2.30
C ALA A 70 8.97 1.47 1.52
N ARG A 71 9.04 0.33 2.22
CA ARG A 71 9.23 -0.97 1.58
C ARG A 71 8.07 -1.37 0.68
N ALA A 72 6.84 -1.02 1.07
CA ALA A 72 5.67 -1.20 0.22
C ALA A 72 5.77 -0.37 -1.06
N ALA A 73 6.20 0.89 -0.94
CA ALA A 73 6.38 1.81 -2.07
C ALA A 73 7.47 1.32 -3.02
N GLU A 74 8.63 0.91 -2.51
CA GLU A 74 9.72 0.34 -3.31
C GLU A 74 9.27 -0.92 -4.08
N ALA A 75 8.55 -1.82 -3.42
CA ALA A 75 8.05 -3.03 -4.06
C ALA A 75 6.96 -2.75 -5.10
N ALA A 76 6.06 -1.80 -4.82
CA ALA A 76 5.03 -1.38 -5.77
C ALA A 76 5.63 -0.62 -6.97
N ASP A 77 6.69 0.17 -6.77
CA ASP A 77 7.45 0.84 -7.82
C ASP A 77 8.15 -0.17 -8.74
N ALA A 78 8.79 -1.19 -8.16
CA ALA A 78 9.34 -2.31 -8.93
C ALA A 78 8.27 -3.06 -9.74
N ALA A 79 7.02 -3.11 -9.27
CA ALA A 79 5.91 -3.70 -10.00
C ALA A 79 5.47 -2.88 -11.24
N LEU A 80 5.81 -1.59 -11.33
CA LEU A 80 5.52 -0.76 -12.51
C LEU A 80 6.37 -1.14 -13.72
N VAL A 81 7.59 -1.62 -13.48
CA VAL A 81 8.58 -1.93 -14.53
C VAL A 81 8.80 -3.43 -14.75
N THR A 82 7.99 -4.27 -14.12
CA THR A 82 8.06 -5.74 -14.25
C THR A 82 6.78 -6.32 -14.83
N GLU A 83 6.85 -7.57 -15.32
CA GLU A 83 5.73 -8.26 -15.96
C GLU A 83 5.53 -9.68 -15.40
N GLY A 84 4.35 -10.25 -15.65
CA GLY A 84 4.04 -11.65 -15.32
C GLY A 84 4.28 -12.01 -13.86
N ALA A 85 5.03 -13.08 -13.62
CA ALA A 85 5.32 -13.59 -12.28
C ALA A 85 6.18 -12.63 -11.44
N ALA A 86 7.07 -11.85 -12.06
CA ALA A 86 7.89 -10.88 -11.35
C ALA A 86 7.03 -9.72 -10.82
N ARG A 87 6.12 -9.21 -11.66
CA ARG A 87 5.13 -8.21 -11.24
C ARG A 87 4.25 -8.71 -10.11
N TYR A 88 3.76 -9.94 -10.22
CA TYR A 88 2.97 -10.56 -9.18
C TYR A 88 3.74 -10.66 -7.85
N GLY A 89 5.01 -11.10 -7.90
CA GLY A 89 5.87 -11.18 -6.71
C GLY A 89 6.11 -9.82 -6.05
N ALA A 90 6.37 -8.78 -6.85
CA ALA A 90 6.57 -7.42 -6.37
C ALA A 90 5.30 -6.84 -5.71
N LEU A 91 4.13 -7.03 -6.33
CA LEU A 91 2.84 -6.65 -5.74
C LEU A 91 2.53 -7.42 -4.45
N GLY A 92 2.84 -8.72 -4.42
CA GLY A 92 2.68 -9.53 -3.22
C GLY A 92 3.54 -9.05 -2.05
N ALA A 93 4.79 -8.65 -2.35
CA ALA A 93 5.67 -8.04 -1.35
C ALA A 93 5.16 -6.69 -0.87
N ALA A 94 4.71 -5.82 -1.79
CA ALA A 94 4.11 -4.53 -1.44
C ALA A 94 2.92 -4.70 -0.48
N TYR A 95 1.99 -5.61 -0.80
CA TYR A 95 0.84 -5.89 0.03
C TYR A 95 1.24 -6.47 1.40
N ALA A 96 2.21 -7.37 1.45
CA ALA A 96 2.72 -7.91 2.71
C ALA A 96 3.30 -6.81 3.62
N TYR A 97 4.02 -5.84 3.06
CA TYR A 97 4.53 -4.69 3.82
C TYR A 97 3.42 -3.76 4.30
N VAL A 98 2.34 -3.55 3.52
CA VAL A 98 1.15 -2.83 3.99
C VAL A 98 0.48 -3.54 5.17
N LEU A 99 0.38 -4.87 5.16
CA LEU A 99 -0.13 -5.63 6.30
C LEU A 99 0.77 -5.52 7.54
N GLN A 100 2.09 -5.57 7.35
CA GLN A 100 3.06 -5.34 8.44
C GLN A 100 2.97 -3.91 8.99
N ALA A 101 2.76 -2.91 8.13
CA ALA A 101 2.52 -1.53 8.52
C ALA A 101 1.27 -1.40 9.39
N ARG A 102 0.18 -2.08 9.01
CA ARG A 102 -1.08 -2.12 9.78
C ARG A 102 -0.90 -2.79 11.14
N GLN A 103 -0.16 -3.90 11.20
CA GLN A 103 0.17 -4.54 12.48
C GLN A 103 1.01 -3.63 13.36
N ALA A 104 2.00 -2.95 12.78
CA ALA A 104 2.81 -1.97 13.48
C ALA A 104 1.98 -0.78 13.98
N ALA A 105 0.91 -0.37 13.30
CA ALA A 105 0.02 0.70 13.78
C ALA A 105 -0.78 0.29 15.04
N ASN A 106 -1.17 -0.98 15.13
CA ASN A 106 -2.04 -1.50 16.22
C ASN A 106 -1.28 -2.01 17.45
N GLY A 107 0.01 -2.31 17.33
CA GLY A 107 0.87 -2.74 18.45
C GLY A 107 1.39 -1.58 19.28
#